data_AF-A0A661GIP3-F1
#
_entry.id   AF-A0A661GIP3-F1
#
_cell.length_a   1.000
_cell.length_b   1.000
_cell.length_c   1.000
_cell.angle_alpha   90.00
_cell.angle_beta   90.00
_cell.angle_gamma   90.00
#
_symmetry.space_group_name_H-M   'P 1'
#
loop_
_entity.id
_entity.type
_entity.pdbx_description
1 polymer ?
#
loop_
_entity_poly.entity_id
_entity_poly.type
_entity_poly.pdbx_seq_one_letter_code
_entity_poly.pdbx_strand_id
1 'polypeptide(L)' 'MQRYVDDNLVSGLSAVILKGTDVVDVKTWGYMDIEAQTPMRDDAIFR' A
#
# COMPACT_ATOMS: atom_id res chain seq x y z
N MET A 1 -6.29 6.36 -0.12
CA MET A 1 -5.12 6.34 -1.02
C MET A 1 -5.43 5.84 -2.43
N GLN A 2 -6.50 5.05 -2.65
CA GLN A 2 -6.90 4.53 -3.98
C GLN A 2 -6.86 5.58 -5.10
N ARG A 3 -7.41 6.79 -4.89
CA ARG A 3 -7.37 7.88 -5.88
C ARG A 3 -5.96 8.16 -6.44
N TYR A 4 -4.90 8.06 -5.64
CA TYR A 4 -3.53 8.30 -6.13
C TYR A 4 -2.99 7.18 -7.02
N VAL A 5 -3.50 5.96 -6.84
CA VAL A 5 -3.24 4.84 -7.75
C VAL A 5 -4.04 5.04 -9.04
N ASP A 6 -5.32 5.39 -8.92
CA ASP A 6 -6.20 5.60 -10.07
C ASP A 6 -5.75 6.79 -10.96
N ASP A 7 -5.25 7.86 -10.34
CA ASP A 7 -4.70 9.04 -11.03
C ASP A 7 -3.25 8.80 -11.53
N ASN A 8 -2.73 7.58 -11.39
CA ASN A 8 -1.38 7.15 -11.80
C ASN A 8 -0.24 8.02 -11.22
N LEU A 9 -0.41 8.50 -9.99
CA LEU A 9 0.60 9.31 -9.29
C LEU A 9 1.60 8.44 -8.52
N VAL A 10 1.19 7.23 -8.12
CA VAL A 10 2.01 6.23 -7.44
C VAL A 10 1.60 4.83 -7.89
N SER A 11 2.54 3.90 -7.98
CA SER A 11 2.28 2.50 -8.36
C SER A 11 1.50 1.73 -7.28
N GLY A 12 1.82 1.97 -6.02
CA GLY A 12 1.17 1.32 -4.88
C GLY A 12 1.59 1.94 -3.56
N LEU A 13 0.81 1.67 -2.51
CA LEU A 13 1.07 2.15 -1.15
C LEU A 13 0.66 1.11 -0.12
N SER A 14 1.32 1.17 1.05
CA SER A 14 0.91 0.44 2.26
C SER A 14 0.77 1.43 3.41
N ALA A 15 -0.26 1.25 4.24
CA ALA A 15 -0.48 2.04 5.45
C ALA A 15 -0.93 1.16 6.60
N VAL A 16 -0.45 1.51 7.80
CA VAL A 16 -0.85 0.90 9.08
C VAL A 16 -1.27 2.03 10.01
N ILE A 17 -2.42 1.87 10.66
CA ILE A 17 -2.91 2.79 11.69
C ILE A 17 -2.77 2.11 13.06
N LEU A 18 -2.12 2.82 13.99
CA LEU A 18 -1.89 2.37 15.35
C LEU A 18 -2.71 3.20 16.34
N LYS A 19 -3.24 2.56 17.39
CA LYS A 19 -3.78 3.22 18.58
C LYS A 19 -3.03 2.69 19.80
N GLY A 20 -2.08 3.48 20.30
CA GLY A 20 -1.11 2.96 21.28
C GLY A 20 -0.20 1.92 20.63
N THR A 21 -0.22 0.69 21.14
CA THR A 21 0.50 -0.46 20.56
C THR A 21 -0.36 -1.30 19.62
N ASP A 22 -1.67 -1.06 19.58
CA ASP A 22 -2.59 -1.91 18.83
C ASP A 22 -2.68 -1.44 17.38
N VAL A 23 -2.59 -2.40 16.46
CA VAL A 23 -2.92 -2.18 15.05
C VAL A 23 -4.43 -2.13 14.92
N VAL A 24 -4.97 -0.99 14.50
CA VAL A 24 -6.42 -0.78 14.34
C VAL A 24 -6.87 -0.80 12.88
N ASP A 25 -5.95 -0.61 11.94
CA ASP A 25 -6.22 -0.75 10.50
C ASP A 25 -4.91 -1.05 9.75
N VAL A 26 -5.02 -1.88 8.71
CA VAL A 26 -3.94 -2.17 7.75
C VAL A 26 -4.55 -2.18 6.37
N LYS A 27 -3.96 -1.43 5.45
CA LYS A 27 -4.46 -1.39 4.08
C LYS A 27 -3.36 -1.17 3.07
N THR A 28 -3.48 -1.90 1.96
CA THR A 28 -2.61 -1.75 0.80
C THR A 28 -3.43 -1.31 -0.42
N TRP A 29 -2.76 -0.67 -1.35
CA TRP A 29 -3.33 -0.23 -2.62
C TRP A 29 -2.33 -0.43 -3.76
N GLY A 30 -2.83 -0.73 -4.95
CA GLY A 30 -2.03 -0.82 -6.16
C GLY A 30 -1.07 -2.00 -6.18
N TYR A 31 0.07 -1.80 -6.83
CA TYR A 31 1.06 -2.83 -7.14
C TYR A 31 2.43 -2.50 -6.54
N MET A 32 3.13 -3.52 -6.05
CA MET A 32 4.55 -3.40 -5.67
C MET A 32 5.48 -3.44 -6.89
N ASP A 33 5.00 -4.01 -7.99
CA ASP A 33 5.64 -4.06 -9.31
C ASP A 33 4.52 -3.84 -10.34
N ILE A 34 4.54 -2.70 -11.03
CA ILE A 34 3.47 -2.32 -11.96
C ILE A 34 3.63 -3.03 -13.31
N GLU A 35 4.86 -3.37 -13.70
CA GLU A 35 5.19 -4.08 -14.93
C GLU A 35 4.76 -5.55 -14.87
N ALA A 36 5.02 -6.23 -13.76
CA ALA A 36 4.56 -7.59 -13.50
C ALA A 36 3.13 -7.66 -12.94
N GLN A 37 2.51 -6.50 -12.67
CA GLN A 37 1.21 -6.37 -11.99
C GLN A 37 1.15 -7.16 -10.68
N THR A 38 2.24 -7.16 -9.92
CA THR A 38 2.30 -7.86 -8.62
C THR A 38 1.59 -7.01 -7.57
N PRO A 39 0.49 -7.49 -6.96
CA PRO A 39 -0.27 -6.70 -6.00
C PRO A 39 0.56 -6.27 -4.79
N MET A 40 0.25 -5.10 -4.23
CA MET A 40 0.88 -4.63 -3.00
C MET A 40 0.50 -5.53 -1.81
N ARG A 41 1.53 -6.02 -1.10
CA ARG A 41 1.38 -6.87 0.09
C ARG A 41 1.57 -6.07 1.37
N ASP A 42 0.98 -6.55 2.45
CA ASP A 42 1.09 -5.94 3.79
C ASP A 42 2.50 -6.06 4.38
N ASP A 43 3.26 -7.06 3.95
CA ASP A 43 4.67 -7.31 4.28
C ASP A 43 5.67 -6.68 3.30
N ALA A 44 5.23 -5.78 2.41
CA ALA A 44 6.09 -5.15 1.43
C ALA A 44 7.22 -4.35 2.10
N ILE A 45 8.44 -4.53 1.59
CA ILE A 45 9.63 -3.84 2.09
C ILE A 45 9.87 -2.59 1.24
N PHE A 46 9.97 -1.45 1.91
CA PHE A 46 10.28 -0.15 1.30
C PHE A 46 11.71 0.26 1.70
N ARG A 47 12.41 0.98 0.81
CA ARG A 47 13.71 1.59 1.12
C ARG A 47 13.53 2.88 1.91
#